data_AF-A0A6F8U0J2-F1
#
_entry.id   AF-A0A6F8U0J2-F1
#
_cell.length_a   1.000
_cell.length_b   1.000
_cell.length_c   1.000
_cell.angle_alpha   90.00
_cell.angle_beta   90.00
_cell.angle_gamma   90.00
#
_symmetry.space_group_name_H-M   'P 1'
#
loop_
_entity.id
_entity.type
_entity.pdbx_description
1 polymer ?
#
loop_
_entity_poly.entity_id
_entity_poly.type
_entity_poly.pdbx_seq_one_letter_code
_entity_poly.pdbx_strand_id
1 'polypeptide(L)'
;MELQDSGKIVQSIYFSLLGRAADPEGFGFWQERLESDGLQAVLSEIASSQEAQTYMQEASDSEYVADLYEQLFARAADTEGHEFWAGKLEVGELSRVELRGAVIQAAADTDTEALNAKLAVADYYSQNVSAENYSAEQSLVMESLHSNEQLYAELQRLDTEYESMDLSQVGESVEGNPLYKAVVGSGPKTLMIATQQHGDEPLGTEAALYLLEYLAGDSVEAKALREEVTVVVMPRVNPDGFARWEQQVAGAEDVLDPRRNSNDIDLNRTYDPNEEQNPEQAPESAAVREVVKEYRPDLYLDYHHQNNYRSEDETLDSMSVLWATSDEVEPALMESGQRAVVAIKEALEDFEHDSLTLFPGSDNPAISRNGLALDGTPTLLIEQRGLQEMDQLAQGLDLDYSALAAALTLEGWLSMIGVIEFMASGEFDSLDPAIAQQIAERSEYVDFADLYSDDATVANIAEEVGGFEEAFLAGVSQGLEDGLVG
;
A
#
# COMPACT_ATOMS: atom_id res chain seq x y z
N MET A 1 11.25 -15.18 19.62
CA MET A 1 10.39 -14.09 19.16
C MET A 1 11.36 -13.17 18.47
N GLU A 2 11.25 -13.08 17.15
CA GLU A 2 12.03 -12.10 16.40
C GLU A 2 11.52 -10.70 16.76
N LEU A 3 12.35 -9.67 16.55
CA LEU A 3 11.99 -8.29 16.92
C LEU A 3 10.74 -7.80 16.15
N GLN A 4 10.51 -8.28 14.92
CA GLN A 4 9.32 -7.96 14.12
C GLN A 4 8.01 -8.49 14.78
N ASP A 5 7.99 -9.74 15.26
CA ASP A 5 6.84 -10.29 16.01
C ASP A 5 6.48 -9.44 17.24
N SER A 6 7.49 -8.84 17.90
CA SER A 6 7.28 -8.05 19.10
C SER A 6 6.53 -6.75 18.83
N GLY A 7 6.75 -6.13 17.66
CA GLY A 7 6.10 -4.88 17.24
C GLY A 7 4.59 -5.07 17.05
N LYS A 8 4.21 -6.05 16.23
CA LYS A 8 2.80 -6.46 16.05
C LYS A 8 2.11 -6.80 17.36
N ILE A 9 2.77 -7.54 18.25
CA ILE A 9 2.20 -7.85 19.57
C ILE A 9 1.95 -6.56 20.37
N VAL A 10 2.92 -5.64 20.41
CA VAL A 10 2.74 -4.36 21.11
C VAL A 10 1.60 -3.54 20.49
N GLN A 11 1.52 -3.43 19.16
CA GLN A 11 0.43 -2.73 18.49
C GLN A 11 -0.93 -3.38 18.77
N SER A 12 -0.97 -4.71 18.76
CA SER A 12 -2.17 -5.47 19.09
C SER A 12 -2.63 -5.17 20.51
N ILE A 13 -1.70 -5.08 21.48
CA ILE A 13 -2.02 -4.70 22.87
C ILE A 13 -2.52 -3.25 22.95
N TYR A 14 -1.90 -2.32 22.21
CA TYR A 14 -2.26 -0.91 22.20
C TYR A 14 -3.65 -0.66 21.61
N PHE A 15 -3.94 -1.23 20.43
CA PHE A 15 -5.31 -1.24 19.93
C PHE A 15 -6.24 -1.90 20.92
N SER A 16 -5.78 -2.97 21.58
CA SER A 16 -6.63 -3.73 22.48
C SER A 16 -7.08 -3.01 23.73
N LEU A 17 -6.16 -2.26 24.33
CA LEU A 17 -6.35 -1.70 25.67
C LEU A 17 -6.51 -0.18 25.65
N LEU A 18 -6.07 0.48 24.57
CA LEU A 18 -6.00 1.93 24.46
C LEU A 18 -6.69 2.48 23.19
N GLY A 19 -7.03 1.62 22.21
CA GLY A 19 -7.78 2.00 21.01
C GLY A 19 -7.02 2.87 20.00
N ARG A 20 -5.69 2.86 20.04
CA ARG A 20 -4.80 3.65 19.17
C ARG A 20 -3.49 2.90 18.91
N ALA A 21 -2.72 3.32 17.91
CA ALA A 21 -1.34 2.84 17.71
C ALA A 21 -0.44 3.29 18.87
N ALA A 22 0.65 2.56 19.10
CA ALA A 22 1.65 2.93 20.08
C ALA A 22 2.30 4.27 19.78
N ASP A 23 2.60 5.04 20.83
CA ASP A 23 3.52 6.17 20.69
C ASP A 23 4.97 5.63 20.58
N PRO A 24 5.90 6.33 19.91
CA PRO A 24 7.25 5.82 19.66
C PRO A 24 8.02 5.39 20.93
N GLU A 25 7.88 6.14 22.03
CA GLU A 25 8.55 5.82 23.29
C GLU A 25 7.95 4.56 23.93
N GLY A 26 6.61 4.48 23.98
CA GLY A 26 5.88 3.32 24.47
C GLY A 26 6.17 2.08 23.63
N PHE A 27 6.18 2.21 22.30
CA PHE A 27 6.43 1.11 21.38
C PHE A 27 7.75 0.40 21.71
N GLY A 28 8.88 1.12 21.70
CA GLY A 28 10.18 0.55 22.03
C GLY A 28 10.28 0.03 23.47
N PHE A 29 9.71 0.75 24.44
CA PHE A 29 9.72 0.32 25.85
C PHE A 29 8.98 -1.02 26.05
N TRP A 30 7.82 -1.20 25.42
CA TRP A 30 7.03 -2.41 25.57
C TRP A 30 7.59 -3.58 24.79
N GLN A 31 8.26 -3.36 23.65
CA GLN A 31 9.01 -4.41 22.96
C GLN A 31 10.11 -4.98 23.86
N GLU A 32 10.93 -4.12 24.49
CA GLU A 32 11.97 -4.56 25.43
C GLU A 32 11.38 -5.33 26.64
N ARG A 33 10.26 -4.84 27.19
CA ARG A 33 9.57 -5.51 28.31
C ARG A 33 8.93 -6.83 27.89
N LEU A 34 8.44 -6.93 26.67
CA LEU A 34 7.86 -8.17 26.15
C LEU A 34 8.92 -9.27 26.09
N GLU A 35 10.12 -8.92 25.63
CA GLU A 35 11.27 -9.84 25.62
C GLU A 35 11.74 -10.22 27.03
N SER A 36 11.75 -9.27 27.98
CA SER A 36 12.31 -9.50 29.33
C SER A 36 11.33 -10.17 30.30
N ASP A 37 10.09 -9.72 30.31
CA ASP A 37 9.09 -10.02 31.35
C ASP A 37 7.96 -10.90 30.82
N GLY A 38 7.82 -11.00 29.49
CA GLY A 38 6.81 -11.79 28.81
C GLY A 38 5.46 -11.09 28.66
N LEU A 39 4.66 -11.61 27.74
CA LEU A 39 3.37 -11.05 27.33
C LEU A 39 2.42 -10.76 28.50
N GLN A 40 2.26 -11.72 29.41
CA GLN A 40 1.33 -11.58 30.53
C GLN A 40 1.66 -10.40 31.44
N ALA A 41 2.95 -10.10 31.63
CA ALA A 41 3.38 -8.97 32.45
C ALA A 41 3.05 -7.65 31.76
N VAL A 42 3.36 -7.53 30.47
CA VAL A 42 3.06 -6.34 29.64
C VAL A 42 1.56 -6.08 29.59
N LEU A 43 0.75 -7.08 29.25
CA LEU A 43 -0.72 -7.00 29.23
C LEU A 43 -1.28 -6.51 30.57
N SER A 44 -0.83 -7.10 31.67
CA SER A 44 -1.31 -6.75 33.01
C SER A 44 -0.94 -5.32 33.39
N GLU A 45 0.26 -4.88 33.03
CA GLU A 45 0.74 -3.53 33.33
C GLU A 45 -0.04 -2.47 32.54
N ILE A 46 -0.18 -2.64 31.23
CA ILE A 46 -0.93 -1.72 30.36
C ILE A 46 -2.43 -1.70 30.75
N ALA A 47 -3.06 -2.86 30.97
CA ALA A 47 -4.48 -2.93 31.35
C ALA A 47 -4.77 -2.26 32.70
N SER A 48 -3.78 -2.21 33.60
CA SER A 48 -3.89 -1.54 34.89
C SER A 48 -3.63 -0.02 34.82
N SER A 49 -3.20 0.49 33.67
CA SER A 49 -2.93 1.91 33.47
C SER A 49 -4.21 2.74 33.60
N GLN A 50 -4.07 4.00 34.01
CA GLN A 50 -5.21 4.91 34.11
C GLN A 50 -5.87 5.14 32.74
N GLU A 51 -5.07 5.17 31.67
CA GLU A 51 -5.54 5.35 30.30
C GLU A 51 -6.44 4.18 29.88
N ALA A 52 -5.97 2.94 30.03
CA ALA A 52 -6.76 1.75 29.71
C ALA A 52 -8.05 1.68 30.54
N GLN A 53 -7.97 2.00 31.84
CA GLN A 53 -9.16 2.01 32.71
C GLN A 53 -10.18 3.07 32.29
N THR A 54 -9.73 4.23 31.83
CA THR A 54 -10.61 5.28 31.31
C THR A 54 -11.25 4.84 30.00
N TYR A 55 -10.44 4.41 29.03
CA TYR A 55 -10.92 3.94 27.73
C TYR A 55 -11.97 2.83 27.87
N MET A 56 -11.72 1.84 28.73
CA MET A 56 -12.64 0.73 28.95
C MET A 56 -13.91 1.08 29.73
N GLN A 57 -14.04 2.26 30.34
CA GLN A 57 -15.21 2.61 31.17
C GLN A 57 -16.12 3.69 30.55
N GLU A 58 -15.69 4.37 29.49
CA GLU A 58 -16.42 5.51 28.92
C GLU A 58 -17.57 5.10 28.00
N ALA A 59 -17.41 4.02 27.23
CA ALA A 59 -18.45 3.51 26.31
C ALA A 59 -19.45 2.58 27.03
N SER A 60 -20.72 2.53 26.59
CA SER A 60 -21.60 1.40 26.89
C SER A 60 -21.08 0.10 26.26
N ASP A 61 -21.59 -1.06 26.67
CA ASP A 61 -21.15 -2.34 26.07
C ASP A 61 -21.47 -2.42 24.58
N SER A 62 -22.60 -1.84 24.16
CA SER A 62 -22.94 -1.69 22.74
C SER A 62 -21.94 -0.79 22.00
N GLU A 63 -21.66 0.41 22.53
CA GLU A 63 -20.73 1.34 21.89
C GLU A 63 -19.31 0.76 21.83
N TYR A 64 -18.89 0.04 22.88
CA TYR A 64 -17.59 -0.62 22.91
C TYR A 64 -17.45 -1.67 21.79
N VAL A 65 -18.49 -2.45 21.50
CA VAL A 65 -18.47 -3.42 20.39
C VAL A 65 -18.38 -2.73 19.03
N ALA A 66 -19.11 -1.62 18.84
CA ALA A 66 -19.02 -0.84 17.60
C ALA A 66 -17.60 -0.29 17.41
N ASP A 67 -17.06 0.39 18.43
CA ASP A 67 -15.70 0.94 18.40
C ASP A 67 -14.65 -0.15 18.18
N LEU A 68 -14.87 -1.34 18.76
CA LEU A 68 -13.98 -2.48 18.61
C LEU A 68 -13.83 -2.93 17.16
N TYR A 69 -14.94 -3.03 16.42
CA TYR A 69 -14.94 -3.46 15.02
C TYR A 69 -14.26 -2.43 14.12
N GLU A 70 -14.56 -1.14 14.30
CA GLU A 70 -13.89 -0.05 13.56
C GLU A 70 -12.38 -0.05 13.83
N GLN A 71 -11.98 -0.25 15.08
CA GLN A 71 -10.57 -0.25 15.47
C GLN A 71 -9.81 -1.48 15.00
N LEU A 72 -10.41 -2.67 14.98
CA LEU A 72 -9.73 -3.88 14.53
C LEU A 72 -9.78 -4.02 13.01
N PHE A 73 -10.96 -3.84 12.41
CA PHE A 73 -11.25 -4.27 11.04
C PHE A 73 -11.61 -3.11 10.10
N ALA A 74 -11.62 -1.87 10.60
CA ALA A 74 -11.96 -0.66 9.83
C ALA A 74 -13.39 -0.60 9.30
N ARG A 75 -14.27 -1.51 9.75
CA ARG A 75 -15.67 -1.59 9.35
C ARG A 75 -16.59 -1.72 10.54
N ALA A 76 -17.88 -1.48 10.31
CA ALA A 76 -18.91 -1.79 11.28
C ALA A 76 -19.15 -3.31 11.39
N ALA A 77 -19.47 -3.77 12.61
CA ALA A 77 -20.06 -5.09 12.82
C ALA A 77 -21.40 -5.21 12.11
N ASP A 78 -21.70 -6.39 11.56
CA ASP A 78 -23.07 -6.69 11.16
C ASP A 78 -24.00 -6.72 12.39
N THR A 79 -25.30 -6.60 12.15
CA THR A 79 -26.28 -6.51 13.25
C THR A 79 -26.26 -7.74 14.17
N GLU A 80 -26.08 -8.95 13.63
CA GLU A 80 -26.09 -10.19 14.42
C GLU A 80 -24.81 -10.31 15.25
N GLY A 81 -23.64 -10.05 14.64
CA GLY A 81 -22.35 -10.03 15.33
C GLY A 81 -22.32 -8.99 16.44
N HIS A 82 -22.78 -7.77 16.16
CA HIS A 82 -22.86 -6.71 17.15
C HIS A 82 -23.74 -7.10 18.36
N GLU A 83 -24.96 -7.59 18.13
CA GLU A 83 -25.88 -7.99 19.19
C GLU A 83 -25.32 -9.17 20.01
N PHE A 84 -24.66 -10.12 19.35
CA PHE A 84 -24.03 -11.27 20.00
C PHE A 84 -22.95 -10.83 20.98
N TRP A 85 -21.97 -10.04 20.52
CA TRP A 85 -20.84 -9.61 21.34
C TRP A 85 -21.25 -8.67 22.47
N ALA A 86 -22.17 -7.73 22.21
CA ALA A 86 -22.70 -6.84 23.24
C ALA A 86 -23.44 -7.64 24.33
N GLY A 87 -24.23 -8.65 23.94
CA GLY A 87 -24.91 -9.53 24.87
C GLY A 87 -23.95 -10.29 25.80
N LYS A 88 -22.77 -10.71 25.31
CA LYS A 88 -21.73 -11.38 26.13
C LYS A 88 -21.17 -10.47 27.23
N LEU A 89 -20.99 -9.18 26.94
CA LEU A 89 -20.59 -8.18 27.93
C LEU A 89 -21.70 -7.91 28.94
N GLU A 90 -22.95 -7.71 28.46
CA GLU A 90 -24.09 -7.35 29.31
C GLU A 90 -24.38 -8.40 30.41
N VAL A 91 -24.23 -9.69 30.07
CA VAL A 91 -24.41 -10.78 31.05
C VAL A 91 -23.16 -11.08 31.87
N GLY A 92 -22.05 -10.38 31.60
CA GLY A 92 -20.75 -10.59 32.25
C GLY A 92 -20.12 -11.95 31.95
N GLU A 93 -20.45 -12.55 30.79
CA GLU A 93 -19.84 -13.80 30.33
C GLU A 93 -18.41 -13.57 29.86
N LEU A 94 -18.16 -12.42 29.22
CA LEU A 94 -16.83 -11.94 28.85
C LEU A 94 -16.61 -10.56 29.48
N SER A 95 -15.38 -10.30 29.94
CA SER A 95 -14.89 -8.94 30.15
C SER A 95 -14.59 -8.26 28.80
N ARG A 96 -14.46 -6.93 28.79
CA ARG A 96 -14.08 -6.16 27.57
C ARG A 96 -12.74 -6.60 26.97
N VAL A 97 -11.82 -7.02 27.83
CA VAL A 97 -10.50 -7.54 27.46
C VAL A 97 -10.64 -8.92 26.80
N GLU A 98 -11.39 -9.84 27.43
CA GLU A 98 -11.67 -11.17 26.87
C GLU A 98 -12.48 -11.10 25.56
N LEU A 99 -13.44 -10.19 25.46
CA LEU A 99 -14.26 -9.99 24.27
C LEU A 99 -13.38 -9.73 23.04
N ARG A 100 -12.39 -8.86 23.15
CA ARG A 100 -11.55 -8.49 22.01
C ARG A 100 -10.76 -9.67 21.46
N GLY A 101 -10.12 -10.46 22.33
CA GLY A 101 -9.44 -11.69 21.89
C GLY A 101 -10.40 -12.66 21.20
N ALA A 102 -11.63 -12.78 21.72
CA ALA A 102 -12.66 -13.61 21.10
C ALA A 102 -13.14 -13.06 19.74
N VAL A 103 -13.21 -11.73 19.57
CA VAL A 103 -13.55 -11.10 18.27
C VAL A 103 -12.46 -11.35 17.24
N ILE A 104 -11.18 -11.19 17.60
CA ILE A 104 -10.07 -11.46 16.68
C ILE A 104 -10.02 -12.94 16.30
N GLN A 105 -10.19 -13.85 17.26
CA GLN A 105 -10.22 -15.29 16.99
C GLN A 105 -11.42 -15.71 16.11
N ALA A 106 -12.49 -14.91 16.13
CA ALA A 106 -13.68 -15.12 15.32
C ALA A 106 -13.69 -14.26 14.03
N ALA A 107 -12.58 -13.59 13.72
CA ALA A 107 -12.45 -12.75 12.55
C ALA A 107 -12.69 -13.58 11.28
N ALA A 108 -13.37 -12.97 10.33
CA ALA A 108 -13.45 -13.47 8.97
C ALA A 108 -12.05 -13.35 8.29
N ASP A 109 -11.87 -13.94 7.12
CA ASP A 109 -10.58 -13.87 6.41
C ASP A 109 -10.30 -12.40 5.99
N THR A 110 -11.34 -11.70 5.53
CA THR A 110 -11.29 -10.26 5.23
C THR A 110 -10.94 -9.40 6.46
N ASP A 111 -11.48 -9.76 7.63
CA ASP A 111 -11.20 -9.07 8.89
C ASP A 111 -9.75 -9.27 9.34
N THR A 112 -9.23 -10.51 9.17
CA THR A 112 -7.86 -10.86 9.52
C THR A 112 -6.87 -10.09 8.64
N GLU A 113 -7.12 -10.03 7.34
CA GLU A 113 -6.34 -9.22 6.40
C GLU A 113 -6.38 -7.73 6.78
N ALA A 114 -7.56 -7.17 7.07
CA ALA A 114 -7.70 -5.77 7.48
C ALA A 114 -6.93 -5.47 8.78
N LEU A 115 -7.01 -6.37 9.77
CA LEU A 115 -6.26 -6.23 11.02
C LEU A 115 -4.74 -6.23 10.76
N ASN A 116 -4.25 -7.18 9.97
CA ASN A 116 -2.84 -7.31 9.63
C ASN A 116 -2.31 -6.07 8.90
N ALA A 117 -3.07 -5.57 7.92
CA ALA A 117 -2.73 -4.34 7.20
C ALA A 117 -2.64 -3.13 8.15
N LYS A 118 -3.59 -2.98 9.09
CA LYS A 118 -3.56 -1.91 10.09
C LYS A 118 -2.39 -2.04 11.04
N LEU A 119 -2.06 -3.26 11.47
CA LEU A 119 -0.90 -3.51 12.34
C LEU A 119 0.40 -3.10 11.63
N ALA A 120 0.58 -3.47 10.36
CA ALA A 120 1.75 -3.08 9.58
C ALA A 120 1.89 -1.56 9.46
N VAL A 121 0.79 -0.84 9.18
CA VAL A 121 0.79 0.64 9.12
C VAL A 121 1.07 1.26 10.49
N ALA A 122 0.46 0.73 11.56
CA ALA A 122 0.67 1.20 12.92
C ALA A 122 2.12 1.03 13.39
N ASP A 123 2.70 -0.12 13.05
CA ASP A 123 4.07 -0.49 13.36
C ASP A 123 5.03 0.49 12.68
N TYR A 124 4.92 0.65 11.36
CA TYR A 124 5.68 1.63 10.61
C TYR A 124 5.53 3.05 11.17
N TYR A 125 4.30 3.47 11.47
CA TYR A 125 4.03 4.79 12.04
C TYR A 125 4.78 5.00 13.36
N SER A 126 4.70 4.03 14.27
CA SER A 126 5.31 4.13 15.60
C SER A 126 6.83 4.08 15.57
N GLN A 127 7.41 3.38 14.59
CA GLN A 127 8.85 3.33 14.37
C GLN A 127 9.40 4.65 13.80
N ASN A 128 8.64 5.33 12.94
CA ASN A 128 9.17 6.42 12.12
C ASN A 128 8.66 7.82 12.49
N VAL A 129 7.55 7.92 13.23
CA VAL A 129 7.05 9.22 13.71
C VAL A 129 7.89 9.73 14.88
N SER A 130 8.17 11.03 14.90
CA SER A 130 8.78 11.65 16.07
C SER A 130 7.76 11.81 17.20
N ALA A 131 8.23 11.84 18.45
CA ALA A 131 7.34 12.08 19.60
C ALA A 131 6.60 13.44 19.53
N GLU A 132 7.15 14.44 18.82
CA GLU A 132 6.50 15.75 18.62
C GLU A 132 5.37 15.68 17.59
N ASN A 133 5.49 14.82 16.58
CA ASN A 133 4.52 14.69 15.49
C ASN A 133 3.53 13.53 15.70
N TYR A 134 3.69 12.74 16.77
CA TYR A 134 2.78 11.66 17.09
C TYR A 134 1.37 12.18 17.39
N SER A 135 0.37 11.48 16.84
CA SER A 135 -1.05 11.68 17.11
C SER A 135 -1.71 10.34 17.40
N ALA A 136 -2.41 10.27 18.52
CA ALA A 136 -3.25 9.12 18.87
C ALA A 136 -4.47 8.97 17.92
N GLU A 137 -4.85 10.04 17.23
CA GLU A 137 -5.98 10.09 16.31
C GLU A 137 -5.53 9.93 14.85
N GLN A 138 -4.25 9.60 14.59
CA GLN A 138 -3.75 9.36 13.26
C GLN A 138 -4.56 8.23 12.59
N SER A 139 -5.18 8.52 11.45
CA SER A 139 -5.81 7.47 10.64
C SER A 139 -4.74 6.53 10.11
N LEU A 140 -5.02 5.23 10.19
CA LEU A 140 -4.17 4.13 9.72
C LEU A 140 -4.80 3.39 8.55
N VAL A 141 -5.90 3.95 8.02
CA VAL A 141 -6.66 3.41 6.90
C VAL A 141 -6.81 4.49 5.85
N MET A 142 -7.03 4.08 4.60
CA MET A 142 -7.25 4.99 3.51
C MET A 142 -8.75 5.24 3.37
N GLU A 143 -9.19 6.44 3.75
CA GLU A 143 -10.63 6.77 3.77
C GLU A 143 -11.28 6.74 2.39
N SER A 144 -10.56 7.19 1.36
CA SER A 144 -11.04 7.19 -0.02
C SER A 144 -9.90 7.42 -1.01
N LEU A 145 -10.06 6.90 -2.22
CA LEU A 145 -9.25 7.28 -3.38
C LEU A 145 -9.60 8.69 -3.86
N HIS A 146 -8.62 9.43 -4.37
CA HIS A 146 -8.86 10.76 -4.91
C HIS A 146 -9.51 10.67 -6.30
N SER A 147 -10.75 11.18 -6.45
CA SER A 147 -11.33 11.51 -7.77
C SER A 147 -10.41 12.41 -8.58
N ASN A 148 -10.62 12.54 -9.90
CA ASN A 148 -9.82 13.48 -10.71
C ASN A 148 -9.85 14.90 -10.12
N GLU A 149 -11.01 15.38 -9.67
CA GLU A 149 -11.14 16.71 -9.07
C GLU A 149 -10.33 16.84 -7.78
N GLN A 150 -10.41 15.84 -6.89
CA GLN A 150 -9.67 15.84 -5.62
C GLN A 150 -8.15 15.73 -5.86
N LEU A 151 -7.70 14.87 -6.77
CA LEU A 151 -6.29 14.75 -7.13
C LEU A 151 -5.74 16.08 -7.65
N TYR A 152 -6.46 16.75 -8.56
CA TYR A 152 -6.00 18.03 -9.11
C TYR A 152 -5.97 19.14 -8.06
N ALA A 153 -6.97 19.18 -7.17
CA ALA A 153 -6.99 20.12 -6.07
C ALA A 153 -5.83 19.89 -5.11
N GLU A 154 -5.49 18.63 -4.84
CA GLU A 154 -4.39 18.26 -3.94
C GLU A 154 -3.03 18.61 -4.53
N LEU A 155 -2.78 18.28 -5.81
CA LEU A 155 -1.56 18.70 -6.50
C LEU A 155 -1.40 20.24 -6.50
N GLN A 156 -2.48 20.98 -6.73
CA GLN A 156 -2.46 22.45 -6.68
C GLN A 156 -2.23 23.00 -5.27
N ARG A 157 -2.77 22.33 -4.24
CA ARG A 157 -2.49 22.66 -2.84
C ARG A 157 -1.01 22.52 -2.57
N LEU A 158 -0.43 21.36 -2.87
CA LEU A 158 0.99 21.07 -2.68
C LEU A 158 1.87 22.10 -3.41
N ASP A 159 1.55 22.46 -4.66
CA ASP A 159 2.30 23.46 -5.46
C ASP A 159 2.23 24.86 -4.84
N THR A 160 1.08 25.20 -4.27
CA THR A 160 0.88 26.50 -3.61
C THR A 160 1.58 26.56 -2.24
N GLU A 161 1.60 25.44 -1.52
CA GLU A 161 2.10 25.35 -0.15
C GLU A 161 3.63 25.21 -0.10
N TYR A 162 4.21 24.43 -1.00
CA TYR A 162 5.63 24.11 -1.00
C TYR A 162 6.36 24.73 -2.20
N GLU A 163 7.15 25.78 -1.96
CA GLU A 163 7.98 26.42 -2.99
C GLU A 163 9.03 25.48 -3.64
N SER A 164 9.28 24.30 -3.05
CA SER A 164 10.20 23.29 -3.59
C SER A 164 9.55 22.25 -4.51
N MET A 165 8.26 22.40 -4.81
CA MET A 165 7.58 21.63 -5.85
C MET A 165 7.15 22.57 -6.97
N ASP A 166 7.31 22.12 -8.23
CA ASP A 166 6.75 22.78 -9.41
C ASP A 166 5.71 21.85 -10.06
N LEU A 167 4.46 22.31 -10.17
CA LEU A 167 3.39 21.63 -10.90
C LEU A 167 3.16 22.25 -12.28
N SER A 168 3.03 21.42 -13.30
CA SER A 168 2.68 21.87 -14.65
C SER A 168 1.74 20.90 -15.36
N GLN A 169 0.78 21.44 -16.11
CA GLN A 169 -0.01 20.64 -17.04
C GLN A 169 0.81 20.40 -18.31
N VAL A 170 1.04 19.13 -18.65
CA VAL A 170 1.86 18.70 -19.78
C VAL A 170 1.04 18.17 -20.96
N GLY A 171 -0.27 18.00 -20.77
CA GLY A 171 -1.18 17.57 -21.81
C GLY A 171 -2.63 17.52 -21.35
N GLU A 172 -3.46 16.91 -22.17
CA GLU A 172 -4.86 16.60 -21.88
C GLU A 172 -5.12 15.16 -22.35
N SER A 173 -5.99 14.43 -21.65
CA SER A 173 -6.51 13.14 -22.08
C SER A 173 -7.42 13.27 -23.30
N VAL A 174 -7.90 12.14 -23.82
CA VAL A 174 -8.89 12.11 -24.92
C VAL A 174 -10.16 12.93 -24.59
N GLU A 175 -10.63 12.88 -23.34
CA GLU A 175 -11.81 13.65 -22.89
C GLU A 175 -11.48 15.07 -22.42
N GLY A 176 -10.21 15.49 -22.51
CA GLY A 176 -9.79 16.84 -22.13
C GLY A 176 -9.47 17.01 -20.66
N ASN A 177 -9.31 15.92 -19.89
CA ASN A 177 -8.86 15.99 -18.50
C ASN A 177 -7.36 16.34 -18.47
N PRO A 178 -6.92 17.26 -17.59
CA PRO A 178 -5.53 17.70 -17.56
C PRO A 178 -4.59 16.58 -17.13
N LEU A 179 -3.46 16.45 -17.83
CA LEU A 179 -2.36 15.57 -17.44
C LEU A 179 -1.28 16.42 -16.75
N TYR A 180 -1.02 16.13 -15.48
CA TYR A 180 -0.07 16.88 -14.66
C TYR A 180 1.29 16.18 -14.55
N LYS A 181 2.34 17.00 -14.47
CA LYS A 181 3.70 16.64 -14.07
C LYS A 181 4.06 17.48 -12.84
N ALA A 182 4.41 16.83 -11.75
CA ALA A 182 4.99 17.44 -10.57
C ALA A 182 6.50 17.17 -10.54
N VAL A 183 7.30 18.19 -10.21
CA VAL A 183 8.76 18.09 -10.12
C VAL A 183 9.19 18.56 -8.74
N VAL A 184 10.02 17.76 -8.06
CA VAL A 184 10.57 18.07 -6.74
C VAL A 184 12.08 17.82 -6.75
N GLY A 185 12.85 18.77 -6.23
CA GLY A 185 14.31 18.67 -6.15
C GLY A 185 15.05 19.28 -7.35
N SER A 186 16.37 19.27 -7.26
CA SER A 186 17.28 19.90 -8.24
C SER A 186 18.59 19.15 -8.42
N GLY A 187 18.66 17.93 -7.88
CA GLY A 187 19.85 17.12 -7.90
C GLY A 187 20.20 16.57 -9.29
N PRO A 188 21.45 16.15 -9.49
CA PRO A 188 21.95 15.74 -10.80
C PRO A 188 21.38 14.41 -11.31
N LYS A 189 20.85 13.56 -10.41
CA LYS A 189 20.18 12.32 -10.78
C LYS A 189 18.70 12.56 -10.99
N THR A 190 18.09 11.92 -11.97
CA THR A 190 16.67 12.11 -12.26
C THR A 190 15.92 10.79 -12.19
N LEU A 191 14.95 10.71 -11.28
CA LEU A 191 13.98 9.62 -11.19
C LEU A 191 12.65 10.11 -11.76
N MET A 192 12.09 9.38 -12.73
CA MET A 192 10.74 9.62 -13.20
C MET A 192 9.82 8.52 -12.71
N ILE A 193 8.63 8.88 -12.22
CA ILE A 193 7.59 7.97 -11.75
C ILE A 193 6.32 8.29 -12.53
N ALA A 194 5.74 7.28 -13.17
CA ALA A 194 4.41 7.37 -13.75
C ALA A 194 3.51 6.33 -13.10
N THR A 195 2.26 6.71 -12.85
CA THR A 195 1.28 5.86 -12.22
C THR A 195 -0.02 5.87 -13.03
N GLN A 196 -0.77 4.77 -12.92
CA GLN A 196 -2.16 4.72 -13.38
C GLN A 196 -2.33 5.04 -14.88
N GLN A 197 -1.47 4.47 -15.73
CA GLN A 197 -1.73 4.44 -17.18
C GLN A 197 -2.87 3.47 -17.54
N HIS A 198 -3.18 2.53 -16.64
CA HIS A 198 -4.48 1.89 -16.59
C HIS A 198 -5.32 2.55 -15.51
N GLY A 199 -6.55 2.92 -15.84
CA GLY A 199 -7.38 3.76 -14.98
C GLY A 199 -7.80 3.09 -13.67
N ASP A 200 -7.91 1.77 -13.67
CA ASP A 200 -8.34 0.88 -12.59
C ASP A 200 -7.21 0.45 -11.62
N GLU A 201 -6.03 1.07 -11.72
CA GLU A 201 -4.84 0.72 -10.92
C GLU A 201 -4.38 1.91 -10.04
N PRO A 202 -5.17 2.36 -9.04
CA PRO A 202 -5.01 3.69 -8.43
C PRO A 202 -3.98 3.84 -7.30
N LEU A 203 -3.52 2.77 -6.62
CA LEU A 203 -2.76 2.92 -5.36
C LEU A 203 -1.38 3.57 -5.55
N GLY A 204 -0.73 3.34 -6.70
CA GLY A 204 0.52 4.03 -7.03
C GLY A 204 0.35 5.57 -7.05
N THR A 205 -0.81 6.06 -7.47
CA THR A 205 -1.14 7.50 -7.48
C THR A 205 -1.25 8.06 -6.06
N GLU A 206 -1.89 7.32 -5.17
CA GLU A 206 -2.03 7.71 -3.76
C GLU A 206 -0.66 7.71 -3.07
N ALA A 207 0.17 6.69 -3.31
CA ALA A 207 1.54 6.63 -2.82
C ALA A 207 2.40 7.81 -3.31
N ALA A 208 2.24 8.16 -4.59
CA ALA A 208 2.93 9.28 -5.20
C ALA A 208 2.55 10.64 -4.59
N LEU A 209 1.31 10.83 -4.13
CA LEU A 209 0.91 12.05 -3.41
C LEU A 209 1.64 12.19 -2.07
N TYR A 210 1.69 11.12 -1.27
CA TYR A 210 2.46 11.11 -0.03
C TYR A 210 3.96 11.34 -0.27
N LEU A 211 4.50 10.79 -1.36
CA LEU A 211 5.90 11.01 -1.75
C LEU A 211 6.15 12.48 -2.09
N LEU A 212 5.28 13.08 -2.91
CA LEU A 212 5.41 14.49 -3.29
C LEU A 212 5.34 15.40 -2.07
N GLU A 213 4.40 15.19 -1.16
CA GLU A 213 4.29 15.98 0.08
C GLU A 213 5.52 15.82 0.97
N TYR A 214 5.98 14.58 1.21
CA TYR A 214 7.19 14.31 1.99
C TYR A 214 8.41 15.00 1.38
N LEU A 215 8.64 14.77 0.09
CA LEU A 215 9.78 15.33 -0.61
C LEU A 215 9.69 16.84 -0.75
N ALA A 216 8.51 17.45 -0.81
CA ALA A 216 8.35 18.90 -0.89
C ALA A 216 8.48 19.58 0.48
N GLY A 217 8.28 18.83 1.56
CA GLY A 217 8.37 19.29 2.94
C GLY A 217 9.74 19.82 3.37
N ASP A 218 9.78 20.36 4.59
CA ASP A 218 10.92 21.11 5.12
C ASP A 218 11.89 20.30 6.00
N SER A 219 11.70 18.98 6.11
CA SER A 219 12.58 18.11 6.90
C SER A 219 14.03 18.15 6.38
N VAL A 220 14.98 17.81 7.25
CA VAL A 220 16.41 17.80 6.89
C VAL A 220 16.67 16.73 5.84
N GLU A 221 16.00 15.60 5.99
CA GLU A 221 16.06 14.42 5.15
C GLU A 221 15.51 14.73 3.75
N ALA A 222 14.30 15.26 3.65
CA ALA A 222 13.71 15.63 2.36
C ALA A 222 14.57 16.66 1.61
N LYS A 223 15.12 17.65 2.31
CA LYS A 223 16.04 18.64 1.71
C LYS A 223 17.31 17.98 1.16
N ALA A 224 17.91 17.07 1.91
CA ALA A 224 19.09 16.35 1.48
C ALA A 224 18.81 15.50 0.23
N LEU A 225 17.67 14.79 0.18
CA LEU A 225 17.26 14.01 -0.99
C LEU A 225 17.05 14.91 -2.22
N ARG A 226 16.38 16.06 -2.05
CA ARG A 226 16.12 17.04 -3.11
C ARG A 226 17.39 17.66 -3.71
N GLU A 227 18.50 17.69 -2.96
CA GLU A 227 19.79 18.20 -3.45
C GLU A 227 20.52 17.18 -4.34
N GLU A 228 20.21 15.88 -4.20
CA GLU A 228 20.89 14.79 -4.92
C GLU A 228 20.04 14.18 -6.04
N VAL A 229 18.71 14.19 -5.90
CA VAL A 229 17.75 13.63 -6.87
C VAL A 229 16.72 14.67 -7.26
N THR A 230 16.48 14.79 -8.57
CA THR A 230 15.30 15.42 -9.16
C THR A 230 14.25 14.35 -9.40
N VAL A 231 13.11 14.44 -8.72
CA VAL A 231 11.99 13.50 -8.84
C VAL A 231 10.90 14.11 -9.70
N VAL A 232 10.52 13.41 -10.76
CA VAL A 232 9.50 13.83 -11.73
C VAL A 232 8.35 12.85 -11.69
N VAL A 233 7.17 13.30 -11.29
CA VAL A 233 6.01 12.42 -11.11
C VAL A 233 4.89 12.80 -12.08
N MET A 234 4.32 11.80 -12.76
CA MET A 234 3.05 11.89 -13.48
C MET A 234 2.01 11.01 -12.76
N PRO A 235 1.25 11.55 -11.78
CA PRO A 235 0.44 10.75 -10.85
C PRO A 235 -0.83 10.13 -11.43
N ARG A 236 -1.30 10.51 -12.62
CA ARG A 236 -2.45 9.82 -13.23
C ARG A 236 -2.40 10.01 -14.72
N VAL A 237 -1.83 9.02 -15.40
CA VAL A 237 -1.67 9.07 -16.85
C VAL A 237 -3.01 8.87 -17.57
N ASN A 238 -3.92 8.06 -17.02
CA ASN A 238 -5.23 7.77 -17.61
C ASN A 238 -6.41 8.25 -16.73
N PRO A 239 -6.65 9.57 -16.63
CA PRO A 239 -7.75 10.12 -15.83
C PRO A 239 -9.13 9.75 -16.37
N ASP A 240 -9.26 9.49 -17.68
CA ASP A 240 -10.52 9.09 -18.32
C ASP A 240 -10.91 7.66 -17.91
N GLY A 241 -9.92 6.76 -17.84
CA GLY A 241 -10.10 5.39 -17.34
C GLY A 241 -10.55 5.36 -15.90
N PHE A 242 -9.90 6.13 -15.02
CA PHE A 242 -10.28 6.18 -13.60
C PHE A 242 -11.69 6.73 -13.39
N ALA A 243 -12.04 7.82 -14.08
CA ALA A 243 -13.40 8.38 -14.00
C ALA A 243 -14.47 7.37 -14.46
N ARG A 244 -14.13 6.44 -15.35
CA ARG A 244 -15.02 5.33 -15.75
C ARG A 244 -15.07 4.24 -14.71
N TRP A 245 -13.96 3.90 -14.06
CA TRP A 245 -13.98 2.99 -12.91
C TRP A 245 -14.86 3.54 -11.79
N GLU A 246 -14.76 4.82 -11.44
CA GLU A 246 -15.65 5.46 -10.45
C GLU A 246 -17.13 5.36 -10.85
N GLN A 247 -17.43 5.47 -12.15
CA GLN A 247 -18.80 5.26 -12.65
C GLN A 247 -19.28 3.82 -12.46
N GLN A 248 -18.42 2.81 -12.65
CA GLN A 248 -18.75 1.40 -12.40
C GLN A 248 -19.07 1.16 -10.94
N VAL A 249 -18.22 1.68 -10.03
CA VAL A 249 -18.46 1.63 -8.58
C VAL A 249 -19.79 2.30 -8.21
N ALA A 250 -20.16 3.39 -8.90
CA ALA A 250 -21.45 4.06 -8.75
C ALA A 250 -22.64 3.31 -9.42
N GLY A 251 -22.41 2.13 -10.00
CA GLY A 251 -23.42 1.25 -10.59
C GLY A 251 -23.71 1.50 -12.08
N ALA A 252 -22.80 2.17 -12.82
CA ALA A 252 -22.94 2.32 -14.26
C ALA A 252 -22.68 1.00 -15.00
N GLU A 253 -23.63 0.59 -15.84
CA GLU A 253 -23.51 -0.57 -16.72
C GLU A 253 -22.99 -0.16 -18.12
N ASP A 254 -22.44 -1.13 -18.87
CA ASP A 254 -22.02 -0.97 -20.28
C ASP A 254 -21.01 0.16 -20.55
N VAL A 255 -20.15 0.48 -19.58
CA VAL A 255 -19.02 1.39 -19.80
C VAL A 255 -17.86 0.66 -20.48
N LEU A 256 -17.01 1.42 -21.18
CA LEU A 256 -15.74 0.92 -21.72
C LEU A 256 -14.86 0.39 -20.56
N ASP A 257 -13.95 -0.55 -20.87
CA ASP A 257 -12.94 -1.09 -19.96
C ASP A 257 -12.05 0.04 -19.34
N PRO A 258 -12.09 0.27 -18.01
CA PRO A 258 -11.39 1.38 -17.34
C PRO A 258 -9.87 1.30 -17.49
N ARG A 259 -9.32 0.12 -17.78
CA ARG A 259 -7.90 -0.08 -18.10
C ARG A 259 -7.44 0.77 -19.28
N ARG A 260 -8.32 1.00 -20.24
CA ARG A 260 -8.01 1.68 -21.52
C ARG A 260 -8.23 3.18 -21.44
N ASN A 261 -7.83 3.97 -22.43
CA ASN A 261 -8.28 5.37 -22.55
C ASN A 261 -9.63 5.46 -23.30
N SER A 262 -10.17 6.66 -23.52
CA SER A 262 -11.48 6.84 -24.18
C SER A 262 -11.50 6.57 -25.69
N ASN A 263 -10.37 6.22 -26.29
CA ASN A 263 -10.28 5.68 -27.65
C ASN A 263 -10.19 4.14 -27.69
N ASP A 264 -10.45 3.44 -26.58
CA ASP A 264 -10.33 1.98 -26.44
C ASP A 264 -8.89 1.47 -26.69
N ILE A 265 -7.90 2.28 -26.32
CA ILE A 265 -6.48 1.94 -26.43
C ILE A 265 -5.92 1.60 -25.06
N ASP A 266 -5.27 0.45 -24.97
CA ASP A 266 -4.36 0.13 -23.87
C ASP A 266 -3.11 1.00 -24.04
N LEU A 267 -2.95 2.01 -23.16
CA LEU A 267 -1.84 2.95 -23.22
C LEU A 267 -0.49 2.22 -23.14
N ASN A 268 -0.42 1.12 -22.40
CA ASN A 268 0.77 0.28 -22.28
C ASN A 268 1.00 -0.64 -23.50
N ARG A 269 0.42 -0.29 -24.67
CA ARG A 269 0.69 -0.89 -25.99
C ARG A 269 1.12 0.16 -27.01
N THR A 270 1.49 1.36 -26.57
CA THR A 270 1.81 2.52 -27.44
C THR A 270 3.28 2.94 -27.36
N TYR A 271 4.16 2.09 -26.80
CA TYR A 271 5.56 2.44 -26.55
C TYR A 271 6.56 1.93 -27.58
N ASP A 272 6.12 1.25 -28.64
CA ASP A 272 7.03 0.73 -29.68
C ASP A 272 7.76 1.92 -30.36
N PRO A 273 9.10 1.95 -30.34
CA PRO A 273 9.87 3.03 -30.98
C PRO A 273 9.88 2.94 -32.51
N ASN A 274 9.52 1.78 -33.09
CA ASN A 274 9.48 1.55 -34.53
C ASN A 274 8.11 1.84 -35.15
N GLU A 275 7.07 2.04 -34.34
CA GLU A 275 5.73 2.39 -34.81
C GLU A 275 5.46 3.88 -34.75
N GLU A 276 4.75 4.39 -35.77
CA GLU A 276 4.31 5.78 -35.80
C GLU A 276 3.23 5.99 -34.75
N GLN A 277 3.54 6.81 -33.75
CA GLN A 277 2.60 7.16 -32.69
C GLN A 277 1.58 8.18 -33.19
N ASN A 278 0.33 8.00 -32.80
CA ASN A 278 -0.73 8.95 -33.07
C ASN A 278 -1.19 9.63 -31.77
N PRO A 279 -0.72 10.87 -31.49
CA PRO A 279 -1.12 11.61 -30.30
C PRO A 279 -2.62 11.92 -30.22
N GLU A 280 -3.38 11.85 -31.33
CA GLU A 280 -4.85 12.01 -31.26
C GLU A 280 -5.54 10.76 -30.67
N GLN A 281 -4.88 9.60 -30.75
CA GLN A 281 -5.40 8.33 -30.27
C GLN A 281 -5.00 8.04 -28.82
N ALA A 282 -3.75 8.34 -28.47
CA ALA A 282 -3.20 8.17 -27.12
C ALA A 282 -2.43 9.43 -26.69
N PRO A 283 -3.12 10.58 -26.51
CA PRO A 283 -2.47 11.80 -26.05
C PRO A 283 -1.80 11.62 -24.68
N GLU A 284 -2.30 10.69 -23.86
CA GLU A 284 -1.75 10.33 -22.55
C GLU A 284 -0.32 9.79 -22.65
N SER A 285 -0.12 8.71 -23.43
CA SER A 285 1.22 8.13 -23.66
C SER A 285 2.14 9.08 -24.41
N ALA A 286 1.58 9.93 -25.29
CA ALA A 286 2.35 10.97 -25.96
C ALA A 286 2.93 11.98 -24.93
N ALA A 287 2.13 12.39 -23.94
CA ALA A 287 2.59 13.26 -22.87
C ALA A 287 3.71 12.61 -22.04
N VAL A 288 3.55 11.34 -21.64
CA VAL A 288 4.61 10.58 -20.93
C VAL A 288 5.92 10.58 -21.72
N ARG A 289 5.87 10.24 -23.01
CA ARG A 289 7.06 10.23 -23.88
C ARG A 289 7.72 11.61 -24.00
N GLU A 290 6.94 12.70 -24.06
CA GLU A 290 7.52 14.05 -24.09
C GLU A 290 8.20 14.42 -22.78
N VAL A 291 7.63 14.03 -21.63
CA VAL A 291 8.28 14.22 -20.32
C VAL A 291 9.56 13.38 -20.21
N VAL A 292 9.55 12.12 -20.65
CA VAL A 292 10.77 11.29 -20.71
C VAL A 292 11.84 11.95 -21.59
N LYS A 293 11.48 12.53 -22.73
CA LYS A 293 12.44 13.25 -23.60
C LYS A 293 12.96 14.54 -22.97
N GLU A 294 12.11 15.26 -22.24
CA GLU A 294 12.46 16.51 -21.54
C GLU A 294 13.50 16.24 -20.45
N TYR A 295 13.25 15.23 -19.60
CA TYR A 295 14.05 14.97 -18.40
C TYR A 295 15.17 13.96 -18.60
N ARG A 296 15.03 13.01 -19.55
CA ARG A 296 15.98 11.91 -19.79
C ARG A 296 16.36 11.23 -18.48
N PRO A 297 15.39 10.61 -17.78
CA PRO A 297 15.60 10.12 -16.43
C PRO A 297 16.67 9.02 -16.40
N ASP A 298 17.43 8.98 -15.31
CA ASP A 298 18.37 7.90 -15.02
C ASP A 298 17.62 6.59 -14.68
N LEU A 299 16.35 6.71 -14.27
CA LEU A 299 15.44 5.59 -14.04
C LEU A 299 13.97 6.03 -14.18
N TYR A 300 13.16 5.21 -14.85
CA TYR A 300 11.71 5.37 -14.98
C TYR A 300 10.99 4.23 -14.24
N LEU A 301 10.13 4.57 -13.28
CA LEU A 301 9.27 3.62 -12.57
C LEU A 301 7.85 3.71 -13.13
N ASP A 302 7.28 2.55 -13.46
CA ASP A 302 5.93 2.41 -14.00
C ASP A 302 5.07 1.59 -13.04
N TYR A 303 4.17 2.27 -12.32
CA TYR A 303 3.32 1.64 -11.31
C TYR A 303 1.98 1.18 -11.89
N HIS A 304 1.65 -0.05 -11.56
CA HIS A 304 0.50 -0.83 -12.00
C HIS A 304 -0.10 -1.63 -10.84
N HIS A 305 -1.23 -2.29 -11.11
CA HIS A 305 -1.76 -3.32 -10.22
C HIS A 305 -1.81 -4.71 -10.87
N GLN A 306 -1.68 -5.71 -10.01
CA GLN A 306 -1.91 -7.11 -10.29
C GLN A 306 -3.10 -7.67 -9.52
N ASN A 307 -3.58 -8.83 -9.99
CA ASN A 307 -4.52 -9.67 -9.25
C ASN A 307 -3.89 -10.25 -7.98
N ASN A 308 -4.65 -11.01 -7.20
CA ASN A 308 -4.11 -11.76 -6.09
C ASN A 308 -3.37 -13.03 -6.58
N TYR A 309 -2.20 -13.26 -6.00
CA TYR A 309 -1.38 -14.44 -6.22
C TYR A 309 -0.92 -14.96 -4.87
N ARG A 310 -0.94 -16.29 -4.70
CA ARG A 310 -0.65 -16.94 -3.43
C ARG A 310 0.36 -18.05 -3.60
N SER A 311 1.38 -18.05 -2.75
CA SER A 311 2.45 -19.04 -2.72
C SER A 311 1.98 -20.37 -2.09
N GLU A 312 2.83 -21.39 -2.12
CA GLU A 312 2.52 -22.71 -1.52
C GLU A 312 2.42 -22.67 0.02
N ASP A 313 3.04 -21.67 0.65
CA ASP A 313 2.97 -21.38 2.10
C ASP A 313 1.88 -20.34 2.42
N GLU A 314 0.90 -20.17 1.52
CA GLU A 314 -0.30 -19.34 1.68
C GLU A 314 -0.04 -17.82 1.80
N THR A 315 1.20 -17.36 1.63
CA THR A 315 1.55 -15.93 1.58
C THR A 315 1.05 -15.30 0.28
N LEU A 316 0.47 -14.10 0.39
CA LEU A 316 0.02 -13.33 -0.76
C LEU A 316 1.14 -12.45 -1.31
N ASP A 317 1.33 -12.49 -2.62
CA ASP A 317 2.26 -11.59 -3.30
C ASP A 317 1.69 -10.16 -3.25
N SER A 318 2.40 -9.25 -2.57
CA SER A 318 1.98 -7.85 -2.44
C SER A 318 2.48 -7.01 -3.62
N MET A 319 3.68 -7.29 -4.14
CA MET A 319 4.27 -6.55 -5.25
C MET A 319 5.06 -7.46 -6.18
N SER A 320 4.87 -7.31 -7.50
CA SER A 320 5.72 -7.92 -8.50
C SER A 320 6.48 -6.88 -9.31
N VAL A 321 7.76 -7.14 -9.58
CA VAL A 321 8.61 -6.20 -10.32
C VAL A 321 9.28 -6.86 -11.52
N LEU A 322 9.57 -6.07 -12.57
CA LEU A 322 10.41 -6.54 -13.68
C LEU A 322 11.09 -5.39 -14.40
N TRP A 323 12.38 -5.53 -14.70
CA TRP A 323 13.14 -4.61 -15.56
C TRP A 323 12.91 -4.93 -17.05
N ALA A 324 13.40 -4.08 -17.96
CA ALA A 324 13.29 -4.34 -19.40
C ALA A 324 13.92 -5.69 -19.81
N THR A 325 13.20 -6.50 -20.59
CA THR A 325 13.62 -7.88 -20.92
C THR A 325 13.85 -8.13 -22.40
N SER A 326 13.67 -7.12 -23.26
CA SER A 326 13.94 -7.25 -24.69
C SER A 326 15.43 -7.44 -24.96
N ASP A 327 15.76 -8.42 -25.81
CA ASP A 327 17.14 -8.73 -26.24
C ASP A 327 17.83 -7.55 -26.95
N GLU A 328 17.07 -6.57 -27.44
CA GLU A 328 17.57 -5.39 -28.14
C GLU A 328 17.95 -4.23 -27.18
N VAL A 329 17.57 -4.33 -25.90
CA VAL A 329 17.91 -3.33 -24.88
C VAL A 329 19.38 -3.47 -24.48
N GLU A 330 20.06 -2.34 -24.25
CA GLU A 330 21.45 -2.37 -23.79
C GLU A 330 21.54 -2.97 -22.37
N PRO A 331 22.49 -3.90 -22.09
CA PRO A 331 22.60 -4.55 -20.79
C PRO A 331 22.70 -3.59 -19.59
N ALA A 332 23.35 -2.44 -19.76
CA ALA A 332 23.49 -1.45 -18.69
C ALA A 332 22.14 -0.82 -18.27
N LEU A 333 21.17 -0.72 -19.18
CA LEU A 333 19.83 -0.24 -18.89
C LEU A 333 19.05 -1.29 -18.09
N MET A 334 19.20 -2.57 -18.46
CA MET A 334 18.63 -3.69 -17.69
C MET A 334 19.21 -3.76 -16.28
N GLU A 335 20.54 -3.62 -16.14
CA GLU A 335 21.21 -3.63 -14.83
C GLU A 335 20.70 -2.51 -13.92
N SER A 336 20.36 -1.34 -14.47
CA SER A 336 19.83 -0.23 -13.68
C SER A 336 18.42 -0.52 -13.16
N GLY A 337 17.56 -1.15 -13.97
CA GLY A 337 16.28 -1.67 -13.50
C GLY A 337 16.45 -2.77 -12.43
N GLN A 338 17.43 -3.66 -12.59
CA GLN A 338 17.76 -4.69 -11.60
C GLN A 338 18.25 -4.08 -10.28
N ARG A 339 19.06 -3.01 -10.31
CA ARG A 339 19.49 -2.29 -9.10
C ARG A 339 18.29 -1.65 -8.39
N ALA A 340 17.33 -1.11 -9.13
CA ALA A 340 16.09 -0.59 -8.56
C ALA A 340 15.28 -1.68 -7.84
N VAL A 341 15.21 -2.89 -8.39
CA VAL A 341 14.62 -4.05 -7.70
C VAL A 341 15.31 -4.34 -6.37
N VAL A 342 16.65 -4.31 -6.33
CA VAL A 342 17.41 -4.51 -5.08
C VAL A 342 17.11 -3.38 -4.09
N ALA A 343 17.09 -2.12 -4.55
CA ALA A 343 16.76 -0.98 -3.69
C ALA A 343 15.37 -1.11 -3.06
N ILE A 344 14.36 -1.54 -3.83
CA ILE A 344 13.01 -1.81 -3.32
C ILE A 344 13.04 -2.94 -2.30
N LYS A 345 13.73 -4.05 -2.60
CA LYS A 345 13.83 -5.20 -1.70
C LYS A 345 14.45 -4.84 -0.34
N GLU A 346 15.47 -3.97 -0.33
CA GLU A 346 16.11 -3.51 0.92
C GLU A 346 15.21 -2.51 1.66
N ALA A 347 14.49 -1.64 0.94
CA ALA A 347 13.58 -0.66 1.53
C ALA A 347 12.34 -1.28 2.18
N LEU A 348 11.95 -2.47 1.73
CA LEU A 348 10.79 -3.19 2.25
C LEU A 348 11.15 -4.25 3.31
N GLU A 349 12.43 -4.53 3.58
CA GLU A 349 12.86 -5.66 4.45
C GLU A 349 12.26 -5.65 5.87
N ASP A 350 11.94 -4.47 6.40
CA ASP A 350 11.33 -4.30 7.72
C ASP A 350 9.81 -4.08 7.67
N PHE A 351 9.21 -4.10 6.48
CA PHE A 351 7.78 -3.89 6.29
C PHE A 351 7.05 -5.22 6.07
N GLU A 352 6.07 -5.53 6.90
CA GLU A 352 5.46 -6.87 6.96
C GLU A 352 4.51 -7.21 5.78
N HIS A 353 4.43 -6.32 4.80
CA HIS A 353 3.64 -6.48 3.59
C HIS A 353 4.57 -6.33 2.38
N ASP A 354 5.73 -6.98 2.43
CA ASP A 354 6.87 -6.87 1.50
C ASP A 354 7.05 -8.09 0.58
N SER A 355 6.02 -8.90 0.37
CA SER A 355 6.07 -10.09 -0.47
C SER A 355 6.34 -9.71 -1.95
N LEU A 356 7.63 -9.57 -2.24
CA LEU A 356 8.18 -9.07 -3.50
C LEU A 356 8.54 -10.25 -4.41
N THR A 357 7.97 -10.27 -5.60
CA THR A 357 8.20 -11.32 -6.61
C THR A 357 8.59 -10.75 -7.98
N LEU A 358 9.00 -11.63 -8.90
CA LEU A 358 9.29 -11.26 -10.30
C LEU A 358 8.05 -11.44 -11.16
N PHE A 359 7.65 -10.35 -11.85
CA PHE A 359 6.51 -10.37 -12.76
C PHE A 359 6.79 -11.26 -13.99
N PRO A 360 5.86 -12.15 -14.41
CA PRO A 360 6.01 -13.01 -15.58
C PRO A 360 5.75 -12.24 -16.88
N GLY A 361 6.68 -11.36 -17.23
CA GLY A 361 6.56 -10.44 -18.37
C GLY A 361 6.96 -11.00 -19.73
N SER A 362 6.78 -10.18 -20.76
CA SER A 362 7.22 -10.46 -22.14
C SER A 362 8.26 -9.44 -22.62
N ASP A 363 8.90 -9.71 -23.76
CA ASP A 363 9.85 -8.83 -24.45
C ASP A 363 9.19 -7.83 -25.41
N ASN A 364 7.86 -7.70 -25.38
CA ASN A 364 7.08 -6.87 -26.30
C ASN A 364 7.55 -5.40 -26.27
N PRO A 365 8.03 -4.83 -27.40
CA PRO A 365 8.52 -3.46 -27.47
C PRO A 365 7.41 -2.41 -27.29
N ALA A 366 6.14 -2.78 -27.45
CA ALA A 366 5.01 -1.86 -27.32
C ALA A 366 4.66 -1.49 -25.87
N ILE A 367 5.24 -2.19 -24.88
CA ILE A 367 5.06 -1.96 -23.45
C ILE A 367 6.08 -0.93 -22.98
N SER A 368 5.66 0.06 -22.19
CA SER A 368 6.46 1.18 -21.64
C SER A 368 7.86 0.76 -21.20
N ARG A 369 7.94 -0.26 -20.34
CA ARG A 369 9.18 -0.78 -19.79
C ARG A 369 10.18 -1.17 -20.88
N ASN A 370 9.75 -1.90 -21.91
CA ASN A 370 10.65 -2.31 -23.00
C ASN A 370 10.83 -1.19 -24.02
N GLY A 371 9.76 -0.53 -24.44
CA GLY A 371 9.79 0.51 -25.48
C GLY A 371 10.64 1.71 -25.09
N LEU A 372 10.49 2.23 -23.87
CA LEU A 372 11.32 3.33 -23.37
C LEU A 372 12.78 2.91 -23.16
N ALA A 373 13.03 1.65 -22.78
CA ALA A 373 14.38 1.11 -22.68
C ALA A 373 15.06 0.93 -24.03
N LEU A 374 14.32 0.56 -25.08
CA LEU A 374 14.82 0.56 -26.45
C LEU A 374 15.16 1.98 -26.94
N ASP A 375 14.45 3.00 -26.44
CA ASP A 375 14.76 4.41 -26.65
C ASP A 375 15.86 4.95 -25.70
N GLY A 376 16.46 4.09 -24.87
CA GLY A 376 17.65 4.41 -24.06
C GLY A 376 17.37 4.81 -22.61
N THR A 377 16.15 4.64 -22.11
CA THR A 377 15.77 4.99 -20.72
C THR A 377 15.71 3.73 -19.84
N PRO A 378 16.48 3.63 -18.75
CA PRO A 378 16.30 2.53 -17.80
C PRO A 378 14.91 2.52 -17.18
N THR A 379 14.30 1.34 -17.07
CA THR A 379 12.91 1.20 -16.63
C THR A 379 12.75 0.08 -15.61
N LEU A 380 11.77 0.25 -14.73
CA LEU A 380 11.24 -0.79 -13.87
C LEU A 380 9.70 -0.77 -13.92
N LEU A 381 9.10 -1.93 -14.13
CA LEU A 381 7.69 -2.19 -13.91
C LEU A 381 7.46 -2.58 -12.46
N ILE A 382 6.42 -2.03 -11.83
CA ILE A 382 5.97 -2.36 -10.48
C ILE A 382 4.47 -2.65 -10.53
N GLU A 383 4.07 -3.82 -10.05
CA GLU A 383 2.71 -4.35 -10.12
C GLU A 383 2.25 -4.69 -8.71
N GLN A 384 1.47 -3.81 -8.09
CA GLN A 384 0.99 -3.96 -6.71
C GLN A 384 -0.31 -4.76 -6.64
N ARG A 385 -0.52 -5.56 -5.60
CA ARG A 385 -1.80 -6.21 -5.32
C ARG A 385 -2.92 -5.16 -5.27
N GLY A 386 -4.11 -5.51 -5.73
CA GLY A 386 -5.29 -4.65 -5.61
C GLY A 386 -6.25 -4.65 -6.80
N LEU A 387 -5.88 -5.26 -7.94
CA LEU A 387 -6.73 -5.21 -9.14
C LEU A 387 -8.05 -5.95 -8.94
N GLN A 388 -8.03 -7.11 -8.28
CA GLN A 388 -9.26 -7.86 -8.00
C GLN A 388 -10.18 -7.11 -7.03
N GLU A 389 -9.63 -6.42 -6.04
CA GLU A 389 -10.39 -5.59 -5.09
C GLU A 389 -11.05 -4.42 -5.81
N MET A 390 -10.33 -3.74 -6.71
CA MET A 390 -10.89 -2.71 -7.58
C MET A 390 -12.02 -3.26 -8.48
N ASP A 391 -11.87 -4.48 -8.99
CA ASP A 391 -12.90 -5.17 -9.77
C ASP A 391 -14.14 -5.52 -8.94
N GLN A 392 -13.97 -5.96 -7.68
CA GLN A 392 -15.10 -6.26 -6.78
C GLN A 392 -15.90 -5.01 -6.44
N LEU A 393 -15.21 -3.90 -6.14
CA LEU A 393 -15.83 -2.60 -5.89
C LEU A 393 -16.62 -2.13 -7.13
N ALA A 394 -16.02 -2.26 -8.33
CA ALA A 394 -16.68 -1.91 -9.59
C ALA A 394 -17.91 -2.80 -9.90
N GLN A 395 -17.96 -4.02 -9.35
CA GLN A 395 -19.11 -4.92 -9.43
C GLN A 395 -20.16 -4.67 -8.34
N GLY A 396 -19.94 -3.67 -7.47
CA GLY A 396 -20.86 -3.28 -6.41
C GLY A 396 -20.83 -4.20 -5.19
N LEU A 397 -19.75 -4.96 -4.99
CA LEU A 397 -19.53 -5.67 -3.73
C LEU A 397 -19.28 -4.64 -2.63
N ASP A 398 -19.97 -4.81 -1.50
CA ASP A 398 -19.74 -4.03 -0.28
C ASP A 398 -18.49 -4.58 0.41
N LEU A 399 -17.32 -4.16 -0.08
CA LEU A 399 -16.01 -4.57 0.39
C LEU A 399 -15.34 -3.39 1.11
N ASP A 400 -14.96 -3.60 2.38
CA ASP A 400 -14.08 -2.65 3.05
C ASP A 400 -12.61 -2.94 2.70
N TYR A 401 -12.06 -2.12 1.83
CA TYR A 401 -10.68 -2.22 1.36
C TYR A 401 -9.76 -1.18 2.01
N SER A 402 -10.26 -0.38 2.96
CA SER A 402 -9.57 0.83 3.45
C SER A 402 -8.25 0.54 4.17
N ALA A 403 -8.22 -0.51 5.00
CA ALA A 403 -7.04 -0.95 5.72
C ALA A 403 -5.97 -1.53 4.79
N LEU A 404 -6.34 -2.49 3.96
CA LEU A 404 -5.43 -3.13 3.01
C LEU A 404 -4.90 -2.11 1.99
N ALA A 405 -5.74 -1.22 1.49
CA ALA A 405 -5.30 -0.14 0.60
C ALA A 405 -4.28 0.79 1.26
N ALA A 406 -4.41 1.08 2.56
CA ALA A 406 -3.41 1.90 3.28
C ALA A 406 -2.05 1.18 3.36
N ALA A 407 -2.04 -0.11 3.69
CA ALA A 407 -0.81 -0.89 3.76
C ALA A 407 -0.12 -0.99 2.39
N LEU A 408 -0.87 -1.26 1.32
CA LEU A 408 -0.34 -1.33 -0.05
C LEU A 408 0.07 0.06 -0.59
N THR A 409 -0.60 1.13 -0.18
CA THR A 409 -0.17 2.50 -0.49
C THR A 409 1.15 2.83 0.20
N LEU A 410 1.30 2.41 1.46
CA LEU A 410 2.55 2.56 2.20
C LEU A 410 3.68 1.74 1.58
N GLU A 411 3.42 0.50 1.15
CA GLU A 411 4.36 -0.33 0.39
C GLU A 411 4.83 0.40 -0.89
N GLY A 412 3.88 0.97 -1.64
CA GLY A 412 4.15 1.77 -2.83
C GLY A 412 5.06 2.96 -2.49
N TRP A 413 4.74 3.69 -1.43
CA TRP A 413 5.55 4.82 -0.97
C TRP A 413 6.97 4.41 -0.55
N LEU A 414 7.10 3.31 0.22
CA LEU A 414 8.38 2.75 0.67
C LEU A 414 9.26 2.34 -0.52
N SER A 415 8.66 1.69 -1.53
CA SER A 415 9.38 1.33 -2.76
C SER A 415 9.91 2.56 -3.50
N MET A 416 9.12 3.65 -3.58
CA MET A 416 9.54 4.89 -4.24
C MET A 416 10.66 5.60 -3.47
N ILE A 417 10.48 5.79 -2.16
CA ILE A 417 11.45 6.53 -1.34
C ILE A 417 12.76 5.75 -1.21
N GLY A 418 12.71 4.43 -1.09
CA GLY A 418 13.90 3.58 -1.03
C GLY A 418 14.79 3.73 -2.26
N VAL A 419 14.19 3.70 -3.46
CA VAL A 419 14.94 3.96 -4.71
C VAL A 419 15.58 5.35 -4.68
N ILE A 420 14.86 6.38 -4.22
CA ILE A 420 15.38 7.75 -4.11
C ILE A 420 16.54 7.83 -3.12
N GLU A 421 16.45 7.18 -1.97
CA GLU A 421 17.49 7.16 -0.94
C GLU A 421 18.78 6.50 -1.44
N PHE A 422 18.68 5.34 -2.11
CA PHE A 422 19.84 4.69 -2.73
C PHE A 422 20.45 5.54 -3.85
N MET A 423 19.61 6.21 -4.65
CA MET A 423 20.08 7.15 -5.67
C MET A 423 20.80 8.33 -5.01
N ALA A 424 20.25 8.92 -3.94
CA ALA A 424 20.83 10.06 -3.25
C ALA A 424 22.14 9.73 -2.50
N SER A 425 22.23 8.56 -1.88
CA SER A 425 23.43 8.14 -1.14
C SER A 425 24.65 7.87 -2.04
N GLY A 426 24.41 7.63 -3.32
CA GLY A 426 25.43 7.18 -4.28
C GLY A 426 25.69 5.67 -4.24
N GLU A 427 24.96 4.92 -3.42
CA GLU A 427 25.11 3.47 -3.30
C GLU A 427 24.37 2.70 -4.39
N PHE A 428 23.42 3.33 -5.09
CA PHE A 428 22.64 2.71 -6.17
C PHE A 428 23.51 1.96 -7.20
N ASP A 429 24.58 2.60 -7.70
CA ASP A 429 25.48 2.00 -8.71
C ASP A 429 26.31 0.82 -8.16
N SER A 430 26.38 0.68 -6.83
CA SER A 430 27.12 -0.39 -6.15
C SER A 430 26.26 -1.61 -5.80
N LEU A 431 24.93 -1.50 -5.93
CA LEU A 431 24.01 -2.62 -5.76
C LEU A 431 24.32 -3.69 -6.82
N ASP A 432 24.37 -4.95 -6.38
CA ASP A 432 24.62 -6.09 -7.26
C ASP A 432 23.34 -6.47 -8.02
N PRO A 433 23.25 -6.21 -9.33
CA PRO A 433 22.04 -6.50 -10.11
C PRO A 433 21.72 -8.01 -10.17
N ALA A 434 22.66 -8.90 -9.85
CA ALA A 434 22.41 -10.34 -9.80
C ALA A 434 21.53 -10.75 -8.61
N ILE A 435 21.35 -9.91 -7.59
CA ILE A 435 20.43 -10.16 -6.48
C ILE A 435 18.98 -10.13 -6.98
N ALA A 436 18.64 -9.23 -7.90
CA ALA A 436 17.29 -9.14 -8.47
C ALA A 436 16.85 -10.45 -9.15
N GLN A 437 17.79 -11.22 -9.72
CA GLN A 437 17.50 -12.50 -10.38
C GLN A 437 17.26 -13.65 -9.39
N GLN A 438 17.47 -13.43 -8.09
CA GLN A 438 17.26 -14.41 -7.03
C GLN A 438 15.90 -14.25 -6.35
N ILE A 439 15.18 -13.17 -6.65
CA ILE A 439 13.79 -12.99 -6.21
C ILE A 439 12.92 -14.09 -6.81
N ALA A 440 11.98 -14.61 -6.01
CA ALA A 440 11.05 -15.65 -6.44
C ALA A 440 10.19 -15.17 -7.62
N GLU A 441 9.83 -16.08 -8.52
CA GLU A 441 8.81 -15.79 -9.53
C GLU A 441 7.45 -15.60 -8.87
N ARG A 442 6.61 -14.74 -9.46
CA ARG A 442 5.24 -14.53 -8.99
C ARG A 442 4.50 -15.85 -8.81
N SER A 443 3.77 -15.93 -7.70
CA SER A 443 3.03 -17.10 -7.26
C SER A 443 1.82 -17.42 -8.17
N GLU A 444 1.05 -18.45 -7.81
CA GLU A 444 -0.11 -18.89 -8.59
C GLU A 444 -1.31 -17.97 -8.38
N TYR A 445 -2.10 -17.76 -9.43
CA TYR A 445 -3.32 -16.94 -9.36
C TYR A 445 -4.33 -17.57 -8.40
N VAL A 446 -4.96 -16.73 -7.57
CA VAL A 446 -6.07 -17.11 -6.70
C VAL A 446 -7.26 -16.20 -6.97
N ASP A 447 -8.45 -16.78 -7.01
CA ASP A 447 -9.68 -16.01 -7.22
C ASP A 447 -10.08 -15.29 -5.92
N PHE A 448 -10.61 -14.08 -6.03
CA PHE A 448 -11.09 -13.32 -4.88
C PHE A 448 -12.09 -14.13 -4.03
N ALA A 449 -12.99 -14.88 -4.66
CA ALA A 449 -13.97 -15.67 -3.93
C ALA A 449 -13.35 -16.83 -3.14
N ASP A 450 -12.19 -17.35 -3.57
CA ASP A 450 -11.48 -18.44 -2.90
C ASP A 450 -10.63 -17.91 -1.71
N LEU A 451 -10.23 -16.64 -1.73
CA LEU A 451 -9.52 -15.98 -0.62
C LEU A 451 -10.40 -15.75 0.60
N TYR A 452 -11.68 -15.43 0.36
CA TYR A 452 -12.61 -14.97 1.40
C TYR A 452 -13.84 -15.88 1.50
N SER A 453 -13.68 -17.15 1.13
CA SER A 453 -14.79 -18.10 0.98
C SER A 453 -15.46 -18.50 2.30
N ASP A 454 -14.75 -18.32 3.43
CA ASP A 454 -15.20 -18.73 4.78
C ASP A 454 -15.91 -17.61 5.57
N ASP A 455 -16.03 -16.39 5.01
CA ASP A 455 -16.70 -15.22 5.61
C ASP A 455 -18.21 -15.42 5.89
N ALA A 456 -18.78 -16.59 5.55
CA ALA A 456 -20.22 -16.84 5.54
C ALA A 456 -20.85 -17.25 6.90
N THR A 457 -20.12 -17.43 8.01
CA THR A 457 -20.77 -17.83 9.27
C THR A 457 -20.09 -17.40 10.58
N VAL A 458 -20.73 -16.47 11.30
CA VAL A 458 -20.59 -16.21 12.76
C VAL A 458 -20.94 -17.46 13.61
N ALA A 459 -21.46 -18.53 12.98
CA ALA A 459 -22.17 -19.62 13.63
C ALA A 459 -21.28 -20.70 14.32
N ASN A 460 -19.95 -20.64 14.24
CA ASN A 460 -19.06 -21.64 14.87
C ASN A 460 -18.34 -21.19 16.16
N ILE A 461 -18.65 -19.99 16.68
CA ILE A 461 -17.84 -19.35 17.73
C ILE A 461 -18.00 -19.97 19.13
N ALA A 462 -18.97 -20.86 19.35
CA ALA A 462 -19.28 -21.36 20.69
C ALA A 462 -18.87 -22.82 20.88
N GLU A 463 -17.58 -23.10 21.10
CA GLU A 463 -17.27 -24.26 21.97
C GLU A 463 -15.95 -24.20 22.77
N GLU A 464 -14.92 -23.41 22.42
CA GLU A 464 -13.69 -23.31 23.24
C GLU A 464 -13.05 -21.92 23.21
N VAL A 465 -13.61 -20.94 23.93
CA VAL A 465 -12.82 -19.76 24.31
C VAL A 465 -11.89 -20.20 25.45
N GLY A 466 -10.61 -20.42 25.12
CA GLY A 466 -9.54 -20.68 26.09
C GLY A 466 -9.33 -19.48 27.04
N GLY A 467 -8.28 -19.53 27.87
CA GLY A 467 -7.92 -18.36 28.68
C GLY A 467 -7.65 -17.13 27.80
N PHE A 468 -7.85 -15.91 28.31
CA PHE A 468 -7.61 -14.65 27.57
C PHE A 468 -6.28 -14.66 26.80
N GLU A 469 -5.22 -15.18 27.39
CA GLU A 469 -3.89 -15.30 26.77
C GLU A 469 -3.89 -16.23 25.54
N GLU A 470 -4.62 -17.34 25.59
CA GLU A 470 -4.70 -18.33 24.51
C GLU A 470 -5.58 -17.81 23.36
N ALA A 471 -6.67 -17.09 23.65
CA ALA A 471 -7.50 -16.45 22.62
C ALA A 471 -6.82 -15.20 22.03
N PHE A 472 -6.12 -14.40 22.84
CA PHE A 472 -5.34 -13.26 22.37
C PHE A 472 -4.14 -13.72 21.55
N LEU A 473 -3.39 -14.72 22.03
CA LEU A 473 -2.29 -15.31 21.25
C LEU A 473 -2.79 -16.04 20.03
N ALA A 474 -3.92 -16.77 20.07
CA ALA A 474 -4.47 -17.42 18.88
C ALA A 474 -4.99 -16.41 17.85
N GLY A 475 -5.61 -15.31 18.30
CA GLY A 475 -6.05 -14.24 17.39
C GLY A 475 -4.86 -13.47 16.80
N VAL A 476 -3.86 -13.15 17.62
CA VAL A 476 -2.61 -12.54 17.14
C VAL A 476 -1.80 -13.53 16.30
N SER A 477 -1.79 -14.83 16.62
CA SER A 477 -1.06 -15.85 15.87
C SER A 477 -1.75 -16.29 14.60
N GLN A 478 -3.08 -16.33 14.52
CA GLN A 478 -3.80 -16.55 13.26
C GLN A 478 -3.57 -15.39 12.29
N GLY A 479 -3.46 -14.15 12.79
CA GLY A 479 -2.98 -13.02 11.98
C GLY A 479 -1.49 -13.12 11.58
N LEU A 480 -0.68 -13.90 12.30
CA LEU A 480 0.77 -14.07 12.03
C LEU A 480 1.12 -15.34 11.23
N GLU A 481 0.34 -16.41 11.32
CA GLU A 481 0.64 -17.72 10.73
C GLU A 481 0.43 -17.73 9.20
N ASP A 482 -0.33 -16.78 8.64
CA ASP A 482 -0.48 -16.59 7.19
C ASP A 482 0.69 -15.82 6.54
N GLY A 483 1.75 -15.50 7.29
CA GLY A 483 2.96 -14.84 6.78
C GLY A 483 4.29 -15.50 7.15
N LEU A 484 4.32 -16.53 8.01
CA LEU A 484 5.59 -17.12 8.49
C LEU A 484 5.46 -18.59 8.90
N VAL A 485 5.52 -19.53 7.95
CA VAL A 485 6.01 -20.89 8.22
C VAL A 485 6.81 -21.44 7.03
N GLY A 486 8.11 -21.10 6.95
CA GLY A 486 9.03 -21.71 5.96
C GLY A 486 10.46 -21.22 5.94
#